data_AF-A0A2A4J302-F1
#
_entry.id   AF-A0A2A4J302-F1
#
_cell.length_a   1.000
_cell.length_b   1.000
_cell.length_c   1.000
_cell.angle_alpha   90.00
_cell.angle_beta   90.00
_cell.angle_gamma   90.00
#
_symmetry.space_group_name_H-M   'P 1'
#
loop_
_entity.id
_entity.type
_entity.pdbx_description
1 polymer ?
#
loop_
_entity_poly.entity_id
_entity_poly.type
_entity_poly.pdbx_seq_one_letter_code
_entity_poly.pdbx_strand_id
1 'polypeptide(L)'
;MWGQGPMQNLTTQRHDYVPKPCAIRESCKPPAKFHCVEQPFENRTINRMSFLDPGRCAIPESYAPLKCYEKPAAKMESTTTQKMSYQPVCVPQPQRPPWACKGQYQKPCQKLEGTTIYRSSFLPPGEDCTEYMDPCQYGDCKPCDCICPAECITTDPCACNFPKAACCS
;
A
#
# COMPACT_ATOMS: atom_id res chain seq x y z
N MET A 1 -145.71 -86.34 -16.09
CA MET A 1 -145.70 -86.99 -17.40
C MET A 1 -145.90 -85.89 -18.45
N TRP A 2 -144.82 -85.58 -19.21
CA TRP A 2 -144.68 -84.73 -20.42
C TRP A 2 -144.77 -83.19 -20.34
N GLY A 3 -143.60 -82.54 -20.15
CA GLY A 3 -143.03 -81.69 -21.20
C GLY A 3 -143.65 -80.32 -21.50
N GLN A 4 -143.90 -79.47 -20.50
CA GLN A 4 -144.20 -78.03 -20.65
C GLN A 4 -142.98 -77.19 -20.24
N GLY A 5 -141.83 -77.43 -20.86
CA GLY A 5 -140.58 -76.70 -20.58
C GLY A 5 -140.08 -75.99 -21.84
N PRO A 6 -139.50 -74.78 -21.71
CA PRO A 6 -138.94 -74.07 -22.86
C PRO A 6 -137.86 -74.91 -23.54
N MET A 7 -137.86 -74.93 -24.88
CA MET A 7 -136.84 -75.61 -25.68
C MET A 7 -135.46 -75.00 -25.38
N GLN A 8 -134.43 -75.83 -25.18
CA GLN A 8 -133.08 -75.34 -24.92
C GLN A 8 -132.46 -74.81 -26.23
N ASN A 9 -132.17 -73.51 -26.27
CA ASN A 9 -131.73 -72.80 -27.47
C ASN A 9 -130.19 -72.74 -27.62
N LEU A 10 -129.46 -73.37 -26.69
CA LEU A 10 -128.01 -73.33 -26.64
C LEU A 10 -127.42 -74.62 -27.19
N THR A 11 -126.64 -74.49 -28.26
CA THR A 11 -125.86 -75.59 -28.83
C THR A 11 -124.59 -75.81 -28.00
N THR A 12 -124.09 -77.05 -27.96
CA THR A 12 -122.83 -77.41 -27.28
C THR A 12 -121.67 -76.54 -27.75
N GLN A 13 -121.62 -76.24 -29.06
CA GLN A 13 -120.61 -75.36 -29.64
C GLN A 13 -120.62 -73.94 -29.04
N ARG A 14 -121.80 -73.34 -28.83
CA ARG A 14 -121.90 -72.01 -28.19
C ARG A 14 -121.58 -72.06 -26.69
N HIS A 15 -121.84 -73.18 -26.04
CA HIS A 15 -121.53 -73.36 -24.62
C HIS A 15 -120.02 -73.58 -24.39
N ASP A 16 -119.36 -74.37 -25.24
CA ASP A 16 -117.99 -74.83 -24.99
C ASP A 16 -116.93 -73.84 -25.51
N TYR A 17 -117.18 -73.25 -26.68
CA TYR A 17 -116.26 -72.35 -27.38
C TYR A 17 -116.56 -70.87 -27.08
N VAL A 18 -116.57 -70.53 -25.78
CA VAL A 18 -116.62 -69.16 -25.27
C VAL A 18 -115.19 -68.61 -25.15
N PRO A 19 -114.95 -67.28 -25.34
CA PRO A 19 -113.65 -66.66 -25.10
C PRO A 19 -113.07 -67.10 -23.76
N LYS A 20 -111.93 -67.80 -23.79
CA LYS A 20 -111.22 -68.21 -22.59
C LYS A 20 -110.28 -67.08 -22.15
N PRO A 21 -110.11 -66.84 -20.84
CA PRO A 21 -109.16 -65.84 -20.37
C PRO A 21 -107.74 -66.23 -20.77
N CYS A 22 -107.02 -65.32 -21.41
CA CYS A 22 -105.60 -65.47 -21.67
C CYS A 22 -104.82 -64.95 -20.45
N ALA A 23 -104.27 -65.87 -19.65
CA ALA A 23 -103.38 -65.48 -18.56
C ALA A 23 -101.99 -65.18 -19.11
N ILE A 24 -101.49 -63.96 -18.88
CA ILE A 24 -100.11 -63.60 -19.18
C ILE A 24 -99.21 -64.40 -18.24
N ARG A 25 -98.25 -65.13 -18.80
CA ARG A 25 -97.26 -65.87 -18.00
C ARG A 25 -96.30 -64.88 -17.35
N GLU A 26 -96.10 -65.01 -16.05
CA GLU A 26 -95.07 -64.27 -15.33
C GLU A 26 -93.66 -64.72 -15.76
N SER A 27 -92.72 -63.78 -15.79
CA SER A 27 -91.34 -64.07 -16.14
C SER A 27 -90.61 -64.67 -14.93
N CYS A 28 -90.03 -65.86 -15.07
CA CYS A 28 -89.14 -66.45 -14.04
C CYS A 28 -87.75 -65.80 -14.00
N LYS A 29 -87.53 -64.70 -14.73
CA LYS A 29 -86.23 -64.02 -14.76
C LYS A 29 -86.04 -63.25 -13.44
N PRO A 30 -84.87 -63.35 -12.80
CA PRO A 30 -84.59 -62.52 -11.64
C PRO A 30 -84.65 -61.04 -12.03
N PRO A 31 -85.17 -60.16 -11.15
CA PRO A 31 -85.22 -58.73 -11.43
C PRO A 31 -83.81 -58.19 -11.62
N ALA A 32 -83.64 -57.27 -12.56
CA ALA A 32 -82.37 -56.60 -12.80
C ALA A 32 -81.98 -55.82 -11.54
N LYS A 33 -80.91 -56.27 -10.86
CA LYS A 33 -80.32 -55.53 -9.75
C LYS A 33 -79.45 -54.42 -10.35
N PHE A 34 -79.98 -53.21 -10.40
CA PHE A 34 -79.17 -52.03 -10.70
C PHE A 34 -78.27 -51.73 -9.50
N HIS A 35 -76.98 -52.00 -9.65
CA HIS A 35 -75.97 -51.51 -8.72
C HIS A 35 -75.49 -50.16 -9.22
N CYS A 36 -76.11 -49.07 -8.76
CA CYS A 36 -75.57 -47.74 -8.93
C CYS A 36 -74.47 -47.57 -7.88
N VAL A 37 -73.21 -47.65 -8.29
CA VAL A 37 -72.09 -47.30 -7.41
C VAL A 37 -71.97 -45.78 -7.47
N GLU A 38 -72.61 -45.09 -6.52
CA GLU A 38 -72.54 -43.63 -6.37
C GLU A 38 -71.20 -43.16 -5.79
N GLN A 39 -70.32 -44.09 -5.39
CA GLN A 39 -69.06 -43.72 -4.77
C GLN A 39 -68.09 -43.14 -5.81
N PRO A 40 -67.62 -41.89 -5.63
CA PRO A 40 -66.66 -41.29 -6.52
C PRO A 40 -65.36 -42.09 -6.53
N PHE A 41 -64.76 -42.24 -7.71
CA PHE A 41 -63.49 -42.94 -7.87
C PHE A 41 -62.38 -42.19 -7.14
N GLU A 42 -61.55 -42.93 -6.38
CA GLU A 42 -60.42 -42.34 -5.68
C GLU A 42 -59.33 -41.92 -6.69
N ASN A 43 -59.26 -40.63 -6.97
CA ASN A 43 -58.38 -40.04 -7.99
C ASN A 43 -56.96 -39.73 -7.45
N ARG A 44 -56.65 -40.09 -6.21
CA ARG A 44 -55.36 -39.79 -5.59
C ARG A 44 -54.43 -40.98 -5.76
N THR A 45 -53.47 -40.84 -6.67
CA THR A 45 -52.39 -41.83 -6.83
C THR A 45 -51.42 -41.73 -5.66
N ILE A 46 -50.68 -42.80 -5.38
CA ILE A 46 -49.62 -42.83 -4.35
C ILE A 46 -48.63 -41.70 -4.58
N ASN A 47 -48.25 -41.45 -5.84
CA ASN A 47 -47.33 -40.37 -6.20
C ASN A 47 -47.86 -38.99 -5.73
N ARG A 48 -49.13 -38.68 -6.00
CA ARG A 48 -49.76 -37.41 -5.58
C ARG A 48 -49.83 -37.25 -4.06
N MET A 49 -49.85 -38.34 -3.31
CA MET A 49 -49.88 -38.32 -1.84
C MET A 49 -48.49 -38.29 -1.21
N SER A 50 -47.49 -38.91 -1.85
CA SER A 50 -46.15 -39.06 -1.31
C SER A 50 -45.21 -37.90 -1.68
N PHE A 51 -45.40 -37.27 -2.84
CA PHE A 51 -44.53 -36.20 -3.34
C PHE A 51 -45.24 -34.85 -3.29
N LEU A 52 -45.57 -34.41 -2.07
CA LEU A 52 -46.12 -33.08 -1.83
C LEU A 52 -44.99 -32.03 -1.79
N ASP A 53 -45.29 -30.83 -2.25
CA ASP A 53 -44.40 -29.68 -2.07
C ASP A 53 -44.27 -29.39 -0.56
N PRO A 54 -43.06 -29.47 0.03
CA PRO A 54 -42.84 -29.19 1.45
C PRO A 54 -43.08 -27.71 1.81
N GLY A 55 -43.32 -26.84 0.82
CA GLY A 55 -43.55 -25.42 1.02
C GLY A 55 -42.24 -24.66 1.28
N ARG A 56 -42.32 -23.58 2.07
CA ARG A 56 -41.14 -22.76 2.39
C ARG A 56 -40.23 -23.50 3.36
N CYS A 57 -39.19 -24.14 2.84
CA CYS A 57 -38.09 -24.67 3.64
C CYS A 57 -37.22 -23.53 4.19
N ALA A 58 -36.73 -23.70 5.42
CA ALA A 58 -35.75 -22.78 5.99
C ALA A 58 -34.47 -22.78 5.14
N ILE A 59 -33.93 -21.59 4.88
CA ILE A 59 -32.64 -21.46 4.20
C ILE A 59 -31.56 -21.89 5.19
N PRO A 60 -30.64 -22.80 4.81
CA PRO A 60 -29.57 -23.22 5.69
C PRO A 60 -28.62 -22.05 5.99
N GLU A 61 -28.21 -21.95 7.25
CA GLU A 61 -27.22 -20.98 7.71
C GLU A 61 -25.86 -21.21 7.05
N SER A 62 -25.16 -20.13 6.70
CA SER A 62 -23.83 -20.24 6.11
C SER A 62 -22.79 -20.53 7.19
N TYR A 63 -22.06 -21.64 7.05
CA TYR A 63 -20.86 -21.94 7.87
C TYR A 63 -19.61 -21.15 7.46
N ALA A 64 -19.75 -20.22 6.53
CA ALA A 64 -18.64 -19.39 6.10
C ALA A 64 -18.20 -18.49 7.27
N PRO A 65 -16.88 -18.37 7.52
CA PRO A 65 -16.39 -17.47 8.55
C PRO A 65 -16.84 -16.04 8.22
N LEU A 66 -17.37 -15.35 9.23
CA LEU A 66 -17.70 -13.94 9.12
C LEU A 66 -16.42 -13.17 8.79
N LYS A 67 -16.38 -12.55 7.62
CA LYS A 67 -15.28 -11.67 7.23
C LYS A 67 -15.40 -10.36 8.01
N CYS A 68 -14.93 -10.38 9.25
CA CYS A 68 -14.80 -9.19 10.07
C CYS A 68 -13.54 -8.44 9.60
N TYR A 69 -13.72 -7.34 8.86
CA TYR A 69 -12.60 -6.45 8.60
C TYR A 69 -12.20 -5.77 9.91
N GLU A 70 -11.03 -6.12 10.43
CA GLU A 70 -10.43 -5.41 11.54
C GLU A 70 -9.45 -4.37 11.00
N LYS A 71 -9.72 -3.09 11.28
CA LYS A 71 -8.83 -2.01 10.86
C LYS A 71 -7.53 -2.11 11.65
N PRO A 72 -6.35 -2.09 10.99
CA PRO A 72 -5.08 -2.05 11.71
C PRO A 72 -5.03 -0.87 12.67
N ALA A 73 -4.73 -1.14 13.96
CA ALA A 73 -4.58 -0.09 14.97
C ALA A 73 -3.31 0.74 14.74
N ALA A 74 -2.28 0.13 14.16
CA ALA A 74 -1.02 0.78 13.84
C ALA A 74 -1.16 1.64 12.57
N LYS A 75 -0.56 2.83 12.61
CA LYS A 75 -0.42 3.67 11.43
C LYS A 75 0.58 3.04 10.48
N MET A 76 0.28 3.08 9.18
CA MET A 76 1.23 2.68 8.14
C MET A 76 2.44 3.63 8.17
N GLU A 77 3.64 3.08 8.11
CA GLU A 77 4.87 3.86 7.99
C GLU A 77 4.86 4.63 6.66
N SER A 78 4.97 5.95 6.74
CA SER A 78 4.84 6.85 5.59
C SER A 78 6.15 7.57 5.24
N THR A 79 7.27 7.13 5.82
CA THR A 79 8.60 7.70 5.55
C THR A 79 9.19 7.06 4.31
N THR A 80 9.49 7.89 3.31
CA THR A 80 10.15 7.44 2.09
C THR A 80 11.67 7.46 2.26
N THR A 81 12.38 6.60 1.53
CA THR A 81 13.85 6.63 1.46
C THR A 81 14.37 8.03 1.14
N GLN A 82 13.70 8.75 0.23
CA GLN A 82 14.04 10.14 -0.10
C GLN A 82 14.02 11.04 1.14
N LYS A 83 12.95 10.97 1.95
CA LYS A 83 12.82 11.78 3.16
C LYS A 83 13.90 11.42 4.19
N MET A 84 14.30 10.15 4.27
CA MET A 84 15.34 9.71 5.22
C MET A 84 16.76 10.04 4.73
N SER A 85 17.02 9.93 3.43
CA SER A 85 18.35 10.09 2.84
C SER A 85 18.75 11.56 2.60
N TYR A 86 17.78 12.45 2.34
CA TYR A 86 18.04 13.84 1.98
C TYR A 86 17.53 14.79 3.07
N GLN A 87 18.18 14.77 4.22
CA GLN A 87 17.95 15.72 5.31
C GLN A 87 18.71 17.03 5.05
N PRO A 88 18.20 18.18 5.54
CA PRO A 88 18.93 19.45 5.44
C PRO A 88 20.28 19.33 6.14
N VAL A 89 21.36 19.59 5.40
CA VAL A 89 22.73 19.60 5.91
C VAL A 89 23.11 21.02 6.29
N CYS A 90 23.56 21.23 7.52
CA CYS A 90 24.15 22.50 7.93
C CYS A 90 25.44 22.72 7.14
N VAL A 91 25.48 23.76 6.31
CA VAL A 91 26.69 24.13 5.57
C VAL A 91 27.76 24.64 6.53
N PRO A 92 29.02 24.18 6.43
CA PRO A 92 30.11 24.75 7.21
C PRO A 92 30.35 26.20 6.77
N GLN A 93 30.85 27.03 7.69
CA GLN A 93 31.22 28.40 7.38
C GLN A 93 32.28 28.45 6.26
N PRO A 94 32.19 29.39 5.31
CA PRO A 94 33.20 29.55 4.27
C PRO A 94 34.59 29.77 4.87
N GLN A 95 35.54 28.89 4.55
CA GLN A 95 36.92 29.07 4.97
C GLN A 95 37.66 30.01 4.01
N ARG A 96 38.47 30.92 4.55
CA ARG A 96 39.32 31.79 3.74
C ARG A 96 40.44 30.96 3.11
N PRO A 97 40.64 31.01 1.79
CA PRO A 97 41.68 30.20 1.17
C PRO A 97 43.08 30.73 1.47
N PRO A 98 44.12 29.87 1.49
CA PRO A 98 45.47 30.24 1.93
C PRO A 98 46.12 31.32 1.04
N TRP A 99 45.80 31.35 -0.26
CA TRP A 99 46.29 32.38 -1.18
C TRP A 99 45.65 33.76 -0.97
N ALA A 100 44.53 33.84 -0.25
CA ALA A 100 43.89 35.11 0.10
C ALA A 100 44.53 35.76 1.33
N CYS A 101 45.40 35.06 2.07
CA CYS A 101 46.25 35.64 3.10
C CYS A 101 47.62 35.95 2.50
N LYS A 102 47.70 37.08 1.79
CA LYS A 102 49.00 37.65 1.41
C LYS A 102 49.62 38.20 2.70
N GLY A 103 50.63 37.51 3.23
CA GLY A 103 51.43 38.00 4.34
C GLY A 103 51.99 39.38 4.03
N GLN A 104 52.36 40.13 5.08
CA GLN A 104 52.94 41.46 4.91
C GLN A 104 54.33 41.36 4.28
N TYR A 105 54.65 42.27 3.35
CA TYR A 105 55.96 42.33 2.71
C TYR A 105 57.08 42.50 3.74
N GLN A 106 58.10 41.64 3.69
CA GLN A 106 59.31 41.78 4.51
C GLN A 106 60.39 42.50 3.71
N LYS A 107 60.83 43.66 4.22
CA LYS A 107 61.96 44.41 3.65
C LYS A 107 63.27 43.64 3.88
N PRO A 108 64.22 43.64 2.93
CA PRO A 108 65.55 43.10 3.14
C PRO A 108 66.22 43.78 4.35
N CYS A 109 66.75 42.96 5.27
CA CYS A 109 67.47 43.43 6.46
C CYS A 109 68.95 43.72 6.16
N GLN A 110 69.47 43.17 5.06
CA GLN A 110 70.86 43.32 4.67
C GLN A 110 71.11 44.72 4.09
N LYS A 111 72.10 45.43 4.64
CA LYS A 111 72.57 46.69 4.06
C LYS A 111 73.21 46.41 2.71
N LEU A 112 72.92 47.22 1.71
CA LEU A 112 73.64 47.21 0.45
C LEU A 112 75.06 47.72 0.71
N GLU A 113 76.07 47.04 0.17
CA GLU A 113 77.46 47.51 0.24
C GLU A 113 77.60 48.85 -0.48
N GLY A 114 78.03 49.88 0.26
CA GLY A 114 78.08 51.27 -0.22
C GLY A 114 79.42 51.68 -0.81
N THR A 115 80.36 50.74 -0.96
CA THR A 115 81.70 51.00 -1.49
C THR A 115 81.73 50.62 -2.98
N THR A 116 82.43 51.44 -3.78
CA THR A 116 82.70 51.12 -5.19
C THR A 116 84.08 50.51 -5.32
N ILE A 117 84.31 49.74 -6.38
CA ILE A 117 85.62 49.13 -6.69
C ILE A 117 86.72 50.19 -6.76
N TYR A 118 86.41 51.38 -7.29
CA TYR A 118 87.37 52.49 -7.36
C TYR A 118 87.79 52.95 -5.96
N ARG A 119 86.83 53.10 -5.04
CA ARG A 119 87.10 53.52 -3.66
C ARG A 119 87.85 52.46 -2.86
N SER A 120 87.63 51.17 -3.12
CA SER A 120 88.37 50.10 -2.44
C SER A 120 89.77 49.86 -3.02
N SER A 121 90.00 50.18 -4.29
CA SER A 121 91.28 49.91 -4.96
C SER A 121 92.30 51.04 -4.84
N PHE A 122 91.85 52.29 -4.68
CA PHE A 122 92.72 53.47 -4.64
C PHE A 122 92.55 54.24 -3.32
N LEU A 123 93.40 53.92 -2.34
CA LEU A 123 93.46 54.63 -1.06
C LEU A 123 94.20 55.97 -1.21
N PRO A 124 93.78 57.03 -0.50
CA PRO A 124 94.49 58.31 -0.49
C PRO A 124 95.86 58.18 0.22
N PRO A 125 96.85 59.02 -0.13
CA PRO A 125 98.18 58.95 0.47
C PRO A 125 98.13 59.18 1.99
N GLY A 126 98.52 58.18 2.77
CA GLY A 126 98.51 58.22 4.24
C GLY A 126 97.54 57.26 4.93
N GLU A 127 96.62 56.63 4.19
CA GLU A 127 95.78 55.52 4.70
C GLU A 127 96.44 54.18 4.31
N ASP A 128 96.63 53.28 5.29
CA ASP A 128 97.14 51.94 5.06
C ASP A 128 96.01 50.89 5.02
N CYS A 129 96.27 49.75 4.38
CA CYS A 129 95.30 48.66 4.22
C CYS A 129 95.14 47.79 5.49
N THR A 130 95.69 48.19 6.63
CA THR A 130 95.63 47.37 7.86
C THR A 130 94.33 47.55 8.63
N GLU A 131 93.59 48.64 8.36
CA GLU A 131 92.21 48.82 8.83
C GLU A 131 91.21 48.24 7.83
N TYR A 132 91.27 46.91 7.59
CA TYR A 132 90.14 46.20 7.00
C TYR A 132 89.00 46.18 8.03
N MET A 133 88.17 47.23 8.03
CA MET A 133 86.88 47.23 8.70
C MET A 133 85.98 46.30 7.92
N ASP A 134 85.94 45.03 8.34
CA ASP A 134 84.94 44.08 7.86
C ASP A 134 83.56 44.71 8.11
N PRO A 135 82.76 45.02 7.07
CA PRO A 135 81.42 45.57 7.24
C PRO A 135 80.49 44.60 8.00
N CYS A 136 80.98 43.38 8.21
CA CYS A 136 80.39 42.26 8.91
C CYS A 136 81.30 41.85 10.09
N GLN A 137 81.44 42.70 11.11
CA GLN A 137 81.81 42.16 12.41
C GLN A 137 80.65 41.26 12.86
N TYR A 138 80.88 39.95 12.78
CA TYR A 138 79.93 38.87 13.10
C TYR A 138 79.41 39.07 14.53
N GLY A 139 78.36 39.87 14.70
CA GLY A 139 77.85 40.26 16.02
C GLY A 139 77.02 41.55 16.08
N ASP A 140 77.16 42.49 15.13
CA ASP A 140 76.46 43.78 15.23
C ASP A 140 75.09 43.83 14.52
N CYS A 141 74.79 42.83 13.70
CA CYS A 141 73.40 42.48 13.48
C CYS A 141 72.90 41.79 14.75
N LYS A 142 72.43 42.58 15.73
CA LYS A 142 71.64 42.03 16.83
C LYS A 142 70.63 41.08 16.18
N PRO A 143 70.65 39.77 16.49
CA PRO A 143 69.61 38.87 16.02
C PRO A 143 68.33 39.56 16.43
N CYS A 144 67.51 39.91 15.45
CA CYS A 144 66.22 40.44 15.80
C CYS A 144 65.56 39.27 16.55
N ASP A 145 65.26 39.45 17.84
CA ASP A 145 64.48 38.48 18.61
C ASP A 145 63.02 38.41 18.10
N CYS A 146 62.77 38.86 16.87
CA CYS A 146 61.71 38.34 16.04
C CYS A 146 61.98 36.84 15.82
N ILE A 147 61.69 36.06 16.85
CA ILE A 147 61.14 34.72 16.68
C ILE A 147 59.92 34.96 15.80
N CYS A 148 60.09 34.83 14.49
CA CYS A 148 58.98 34.58 13.59
C CYS A 148 58.51 33.20 14.00
N PRO A 149 57.43 33.06 14.78
CA PRO A 149 57.02 31.74 15.19
C PRO A 149 56.53 31.09 13.90
N ALA A 150 57.27 30.10 13.41
CA ALA A 150 56.87 29.31 12.24
C ALA A 150 55.48 28.68 12.43
N GLU A 151 54.98 28.66 13.68
CA GLU A 151 53.66 28.22 14.10
C GLU A 151 52.51 29.21 13.81
N CYS A 152 52.78 30.49 13.48
CA CYS A 152 51.70 31.42 13.14
C CYS A 152 51.14 31.20 11.73
N ILE A 153 51.99 30.69 10.83
CA ILE A 153 51.62 30.42 9.43
C ILE A 153 50.71 29.19 9.34
N THR A 154 50.78 28.29 10.32
CA THR A 154 50.06 27.00 10.30
C THR A 154 48.62 27.09 10.78
N THR A 155 48.24 28.16 11.50
CA THR A 155 46.91 28.26 12.13
C THR A 155 46.04 29.37 11.55
N ASP A 156 46.58 30.56 11.28
CA ASP A 156 45.84 31.62 10.55
C ASP A 156 46.82 32.68 9.98
N PRO A 157 47.18 32.62 8.68
CA PRO A 157 48.14 33.55 8.07
C PRO A 157 47.67 35.02 8.07
N CYS A 158 46.44 35.29 8.48
CA CYS A 158 45.85 36.61 8.59
C CYS A 158 45.80 37.19 10.03
N ALA A 159 46.13 36.40 11.06
CA ALA A 159 46.16 36.86 12.46
C ALA A 159 47.51 37.44 12.92
N CYS A 160 48.54 37.37 12.05
CA CYS A 160 49.90 37.80 12.37
C CYS A 160 50.02 39.34 12.32
N ASN A 161 49.62 40.01 13.40
CA ASN A 161 50.02 41.41 13.64
C ASN A 161 51.47 41.42 14.13
N PHE A 162 52.43 41.56 13.21
CA PHE A 162 53.82 41.80 13.59
C PHE A 162 53.94 43.21 14.18
N PRO A 163 54.46 43.37 15.42
CA PRO A 163 54.77 44.71 15.91
C PRO A 163 55.80 45.35 14.98
N LYS A 164 55.60 46.64 14.65
CA LYS A 164 56.62 47.43 13.94
C LYS A 164 57.94 47.27 14.70
N ALA A 165 58.95 46.68 14.06
CA ALA A 165 60.28 46.58 14.64
C ALA A 165 60.77 47.99 14.99
N ALA A 166 60.84 48.28 16.29
CA ALA A 166 61.32 49.55 16.84
C ALA A 166 62.85 49.70 16.75
N CYS A 167 63.54 48.75 16.12
CA CYS A 167 64.99 48.61 16.19
C CYS A 167 65.76 49.36 15.08
N CYS A 168 65.13 50.28 14.36
CA CYS A 168 65.83 51.12 13.37
C CYS A 168 65.37 52.57 13.50
N SER A 169 65.93 53.28 14.48
CA SER A 169 66.13 54.73 14.45
C SER A 169 67.56 55.01 14.02
#